data_AF-A0A929J440-F1
#
_entry.id   AF-A0A929J440-F1
#
_cell.length_a   1.000
_cell.length_b   1.000
_cell.length_c   1.000
_cell.angle_alpha   90.00
_cell.angle_beta   90.00
_cell.angle_gamma   90.00
#
_symmetry.space_group_name_H-M   'P 1'
#
loop_
_entity.id
_entity.type
_entity.pdbx_description
1 polymer ?
#
loop_
_entity_poly.entity_id
_entity_poly.type
_entity_poly.pdbx_seq_one_letter_code
_entity_poly.pdbx_strand_id
1 'polypeptide(L)'
;MSQNQTQAEASAVTKSAVAGAATEVNTAVSENPVDTHFDALCDQYYHSWFRYHPEQAVDVGVYDYADHLTSYEHDDVGALLVLNQKMLCALDELNRQHLDKNRQIDYGIIKGAITIELHDLEENDWRYRNPLEYVPVNAIYQLLIHPGNNIHQAIKHRLELIPEYLRGAKVMLSSHPERVVPEWAATAKDIASAGSGFIRGLARHPLILAKF
;
A
#
# COMPACT_ATOMS: atom_id res chain seq x y z
N MET A 1 37.93 -78.70 -2.49
CA MET A 1 39.25 -78.33 -1.93
C MET A 1 40.21 -78.11 -3.10
N SER A 2 41.09 -77.11 -2.98
CA SER A 2 41.95 -76.47 -4.01
C SER A 2 41.22 -75.40 -4.85
N GLN A 3 41.10 -74.14 -4.43
CA GLN A 3 42.12 -73.07 -4.30
C GLN A 3 42.99 -72.88 -5.56
N ASN A 4 42.76 -71.81 -6.32
CA ASN A 4 43.67 -70.66 -6.28
C ASN A 4 43.07 -69.40 -6.93
N GLN A 5 43.23 -68.29 -6.21
CA GLN A 5 42.94 -66.91 -6.62
C GLN A 5 44.12 -66.34 -7.41
N THR A 6 43.86 -65.45 -8.38
CA THR A 6 44.66 -64.23 -8.54
C THR A 6 43.77 -63.13 -9.13
N GLN A 7 43.63 -62.04 -8.37
CA GLN A 7 42.96 -60.78 -8.71
C GLN A 7 43.92 -59.82 -9.43
N ALA A 8 43.37 -58.94 -10.28
CA ALA A 8 43.72 -57.52 -10.46
C ALA A 8 42.69 -56.93 -11.45
N GLU A 9 41.54 -56.43 -11.01
CA GLU A 9 41.24 -55.01 -10.68
C GLU A 9 41.59 -53.97 -11.76
N ALA A 10 40.54 -53.43 -12.41
CA ALA A 10 40.26 -51.97 -12.51
C ALA A 10 38.91 -51.69 -13.20
N SER A 11 37.90 -51.37 -12.36
CA SER A 11 36.72 -50.48 -12.50
C SER A 11 36.30 -49.96 -13.89
N ALA A 12 35.11 -50.29 -14.40
CA ALA A 12 33.76 -49.73 -14.11
C ALA A 12 33.50 -48.34 -14.75
N VAL A 13 32.51 -48.26 -15.65
CA VAL A 13 31.38 -47.28 -15.66
C VAL A 13 30.37 -47.71 -16.73
N THR A 14 29.17 -48.03 -16.28
CA THR A 14 27.94 -48.30 -17.05
C THR A 14 27.30 -46.98 -17.51
N LYS A 15 26.92 -46.85 -18.79
CA LYS A 15 25.94 -45.85 -19.24
C LYS A 15 24.95 -46.50 -20.22
N SER A 16 23.78 -46.84 -19.69
CA SER A 16 22.57 -47.14 -20.47
C SER A 16 21.88 -45.80 -20.75
N ALA A 17 21.75 -45.43 -22.02
CA ALA A 17 21.07 -44.22 -22.45
C ALA A 17 19.60 -44.53 -22.73
N VAL A 18 18.73 -44.00 -21.87
CA VAL A 18 17.27 -44.06 -21.96
C VAL A 18 16.79 -42.98 -22.93
N ALA A 19 15.91 -43.37 -23.85
CA ALA A 19 15.17 -42.49 -24.74
C ALA A 19 14.24 -41.56 -23.93
N GLY A 20 14.50 -40.26 -23.98
CA GLY A 20 13.61 -39.22 -23.48
C GLY A 20 12.84 -38.60 -24.65
N ALA A 21 11.63 -39.11 -24.91
CA ALA A 21 10.65 -38.38 -25.71
C ALA A 21 10.05 -37.29 -24.80
N ALA A 22 10.27 -36.03 -25.18
CA ALA A 22 9.79 -34.86 -24.47
C ALA A 22 8.26 -34.81 -24.51
N THR A 23 7.64 -34.96 -23.33
CA THR A 23 6.27 -34.50 -23.11
C THR A 23 6.34 -33.00 -22.90
N GLU A 24 6.02 -32.22 -23.93
CA GLU A 24 5.69 -30.80 -23.78
C GLU A 24 4.43 -30.71 -22.92
N VAL A 25 4.61 -30.48 -21.62
CA VAL A 25 3.52 -30.07 -20.74
C VAL A 25 3.18 -28.64 -21.11
N ASN A 26 2.23 -28.51 -22.04
CA ASN A 26 1.60 -27.25 -22.37
C ASN A 26 0.67 -26.89 -21.19
N THR A 27 1.24 -26.20 -20.20
CA THR A 27 0.51 -25.70 -19.02
C THR A 27 -0.37 -24.54 -19.46
N ALA A 28 -1.48 -24.83 -20.11
CA ALA A 28 -2.59 -23.88 -20.20
C ALA A 28 -3.06 -23.64 -18.75
N VAL A 29 -2.71 -22.49 -18.19
CA VAL A 29 -3.27 -22.02 -16.92
C VAL A 29 -4.78 -21.92 -17.16
N SER A 30 -5.55 -22.89 -16.67
CA SER A 30 -7.00 -22.71 -16.60
C SER A 30 -7.24 -21.66 -15.53
N GLU A 31 -7.40 -20.40 -15.94
CA GLU A 31 -7.77 -19.32 -15.03
C GLU A 31 -9.10 -19.70 -14.36
N ASN A 32 -9.05 -19.94 -13.05
CA ASN A 32 -10.21 -20.21 -12.25
C ASN A 32 -11.06 -18.94 -12.20
N PRO A 33 -12.34 -18.97 -12.63
CA PRO A 33 -13.16 -17.76 -12.72
C PRO A 33 -13.35 -17.07 -11.36
N VAL A 34 -13.24 -17.81 -10.25
CA VAL A 34 -13.30 -17.23 -8.89
C VAL A 34 -12.05 -16.41 -8.59
N ASP A 35 -10.88 -16.88 -9.03
CA ASP A 35 -9.61 -16.16 -8.84
C ASP A 35 -9.60 -14.86 -9.66
N THR A 36 -10.01 -14.92 -10.94
CA THR A 36 -10.12 -13.73 -11.80
C THR A 36 -11.13 -12.71 -11.24
N HIS A 37 -12.24 -13.19 -10.68
CA HIS A 37 -13.24 -12.30 -10.07
C HIS A 37 -12.71 -11.65 -8.77
N PHE A 38 -11.98 -12.38 -7.94
CA PHE A 38 -11.31 -11.81 -6.76
C PHE A 38 -10.28 -10.74 -7.14
N ASP A 39 -9.45 -11.00 -8.14
CA ASP A 39 -8.46 -10.02 -8.62
C ASP A 39 -9.14 -8.75 -9.11
N ALA A 40 -10.19 -8.90 -9.92
CA ALA A 40 -10.96 -7.76 -10.44
C ALA A 40 -11.62 -6.95 -9.32
N LEU A 41 -12.05 -7.59 -8.22
CA LEU A 41 -12.57 -6.89 -7.04
C LEU A 41 -11.45 -6.11 -6.32
N CYS A 42 -10.29 -6.73 -6.10
CA CYS A 42 -9.14 -6.08 -5.49
C CYS A 42 -8.68 -4.86 -6.31
N ASP A 43 -8.58 -4.99 -7.63
CA ASP A 43 -8.16 -3.91 -8.52
C ASP A 43 -9.14 -2.72 -8.43
N GLN A 44 -10.45 -2.97 -8.50
CA GLN A 44 -11.47 -1.93 -8.40
C GLN A 44 -11.49 -1.27 -7.02
N TYR A 45 -11.31 -2.07 -5.96
CA TYR A 45 -11.26 -1.59 -4.60
C TYR A 45 -10.06 -0.67 -4.40
N TYR A 46 -8.84 -1.13 -4.69
CA TYR A 46 -7.63 -0.32 -4.48
C TYR A 46 -7.62 0.93 -5.35
N HIS A 47 -8.06 0.84 -6.61
CA HIS A 47 -8.21 2.01 -7.47
C HIS A 47 -9.10 3.09 -6.80
N SER A 48 -10.21 2.68 -6.19
CA SER A 48 -11.13 3.59 -5.49
C SER A 48 -10.60 4.05 -4.13
N TRP A 49 -9.96 3.15 -3.39
CA TRP A 49 -9.45 3.38 -2.04
C TRP A 49 -8.28 4.38 -2.05
N PHE A 50 -7.42 4.33 -3.06
CA PHE A 50 -6.32 5.29 -3.24
C PHE A 50 -6.77 6.74 -3.40
N ARG A 51 -8.02 6.98 -3.82
CA ARG A 51 -8.60 8.34 -3.82
C ARG A 51 -8.66 8.94 -2.41
N TYR A 52 -8.92 8.11 -1.40
CA TYR A 52 -9.01 8.51 0.00
C TYR A 52 -7.66 8.41 0.72
N HIS A 53 -6.72 7.66 0.16
CA HIS A 53 -5.36 7.47 0.67
C HIS A 53 -4.28 7.82 -0.37
N PRO A 54 -4.25 9.07 -0.87
CA PRO A 54 -3.36 9.47 -1.96
C PRO A 54 -1.88 9.35 -1.59
N GLU A 55 -1.52 9.50 -0.32
CA GLU A 55 -0.16 9.30 0.15
C GLU A 55 0.28 7.84 0.02
N GLN A 56 -0.59 6.90 0.42
CA GLN A 56 -0.33 5.46 0.34
C GLN A 56 -0.26 4.97 -1.11
N ALA A 57 -1.07 5.57 -1.99
CA ALA A 57 -1.02 5.29 -3.43
C ALA A 57 0.38 5.57 -4.00
N VAL A 58 0.96 6.71 -3.64
CA VAL A 58 2.32 7.10 -4.08
C VAL A 58 3.38 6.17 -3.49
N ASP A 59 3.23 5.72 -2.24
CA ASP A 59 4.19 4.79 -1.61
C ASP A 59 4.29 3.45 -2.35
N VAL A 60 3.22 3.03 -3.02
CA VAL A 60 3.20 1.82 -3.88
C VAL A 60 3.41 2.12 -5.36
N GLY A 61 3.74 3.37 -5.73
CA GLY A 61 4.07 3.78 -7.09
C GLY A 61 2.87 4.17 -7.97
N VAL A 62 1.68 4.36 -7.40
CA VAL A 62 0.49 4.88 -8.09
C VAL A 62 0.46 6.40 -7.98
N TYR A 63 0.97 7.08 -9.01
CA TYR A 63 1.16 8.53 -9.00
C TYR A 63 -0.04 9.36 -9.47
N ASP A 64 -1.14 8.73 -9.88
CA ASP A 64 -2.36 9.43 -10.35
C ASP A 64 -2.96 10.34 -9.26
N TYR A 65 -2.66 10.06 -7.99
CA TYR A 65 -3.12 10.80 -6.81
C TYR A 65 -2.01 11.64 -6.16
N ALA A 66 -0.84 11.77 -6.80
CA ALA A 66 0.34 12.37 -6.19
C ALA A 66 0.20 13.87 -5.87
N ASP A 67 -0.77 14.56 -6.45
CA ASP A 67 -1.08 15.97 -6.21
C ASP A 67 -2.17 16.19 -5.15
N HIS A 68 -2.75 15.12 -4.60
CA HIS A 68 -3.77 15.17 -3.55
C HIS A 68 -3.16 14.97 -2.16
N LEU A 69 -3.90 15.40 -1.13
CA LEU A 69 -3.65 15.09 0.28
C LEU A 69 -4.85 14.28 0.82
N THR A 70 -4.62 13.39 1.79
CA THR A 70 -5.70 12.66 2.45
C THR A 70 -6.72 13.63 3.04
N SER A 71 -7.99 13.46 2.68
CA SER A 71 -9.07 14.31 3.16
C SER A 71 -9.52 13.92 4.57
N TYR A 72 -9.94 14.92 5.37
CA TYR A 72 -10.57 14.71 6.68
C TYR A 72 -12.06 15.10 6.68
N GLU A 73 -12.59 15.49 5.52
CA GLU A 73 -13.96 15.95 5.38
C GLU A 73 -14.95 14.81 5.64
N HIS A 74 -16.12 15.15 6.20
CA HIS A 74 -17.12 14.14 6.60
C HIS A 74 -17.66 13.36 5.39
N ASP A 75 -17.83 14.01 4.26
CA ASP A 75 -18.35 13.37 3.04
C ASP A 75 -17.36 12.33 2.49
N ASP A 76 -16.06 12.65 2.50
CA ASP A 76 -15.02 11.73 2.04
C ASP A 76 -14.86 10.54 2.99
N VAL A 77 -14.91 10.78 4.30
CA VAL A 77 -14.90 9.71 5.32
C VAL A 77 -16.13 8.80 5.18
N GLY A 78 -17.31 9.38 4.98
CA GLY A 78 -18.53 8.62 4.75
C GLY A 78 -18.47 7.79 3.46
N ALA A 79 -17.88 8.34 2.40
CA ALA A 79 -17.70 7.62 1.15
C ALA A 79 -16.69 6.46 1.28
N LEU A 80 -15.59 6.64 2.03
CA LEU A 80 -14.63 5.58 2.35
C LEU A 80 -15.29 4.46 3.18
N LEU A 81 -16.10 4.80 4.18
CA LEU A 81 -16.84 3.82 4.98
C LEU A 81 -17.78 2.98 4.10
N VAL A 82 -18.52 3.62 3.19
CA VAL A 82 -19.39 2.92 2.23
C VAL A 82 -18.57 2.03 1.27
N LEU A 83 -17.41 2.49 0.80
CA LEU A 83 -16.52 1.69 -0.05
C LEU A 83 -16.06 0.42 0.69
N ASN A 84 -15.60 0.57 1.93
CA ASN A 84 -15.10 -0.53 2.76
C ASN A 84 -16.20 -1.55 3.08
N GLN A 85 -17.41 -1.09 3.43
CA GLN A 85 -18.55 -1.97 3.65
C GLN A 85 -18.94 -2.75 2.39
N LYS A 86 -18.96 -2.10 1.22
CA LYS A 86 -19.26 -2.76 -0.06
C LYS A 86 -18.23 -3.84 -0.40
N MET A 87 -16.94 -3.55 -0.20
CA MET A 87 -15.89 -4.53 -0.44
C MET A 87 -16.01 -5.72 0.53
N LEU A 88 -16.31 -5.48 1.80
CA LEU A 88 -16.52 -6.56 2.77
C LEU A 88 -17.70 -7.46 2.37
N CYS A 89 -18.83 -6.89 1.95
CA CYS A 89 -19.96 -7.65 1.43
C CYS A 89 -19.58 -8.47 0.19
N ALA A 90 -18.85 -7.88 -0.76
CA ALA A 90 -18.40 -8.60 -1.96
C ALA A 90 -17.46 -9.76 -1.59
N LEU A 91 -16.56 -9.58 -0.62
CA LEU A 91 -15.69 -10.64 -0.12
C LEU A 91 -16.47 -11.76 0.59
N ASP A 92 -17.56 -11.46 1.29
CA ASP A 92 -18.38 -12.46 1.98
C ASP A 92 -19.20 -13.32 1.00
N GLU A 93 -19.48 -12.82 -0.19
CA GLU A 93 -20.11 -13.59 -1.27
C GLU A 93 -19.14 -14.60 -1.93
N LEU A 94 -17.83 -14.38 -1.80
CA LEU A 94 -16.81 -15.29 -2.34
C LEU A 94 -16.62 -16.53 -1.46
N ASN A 95 -16.59 -17.71 -2.08
CA ASN A 95 -16.17 -18.91 -1.37
C ASN A 95 -14.64 -19.01 -1.35
N ARG A 96 -14.04 -18.58 -0.23
CA ARG A 96 -12.58 -18.61 0.02
C ARG A 96 -11.94 -19.97 -0.32
N GLN A 97 -12.62 -21.09 -0.10
CA GLN A 97 -12.04 -22.42 -0.36
C GLN A 97 -11.85 -22.72 -1.86
N HIS A 98 -12.54 -21.99 -2.73
CA HIS A 98 -12.39 -22.10 -4.18
C HIS A 98 -11.32 -21.17 -4.75
N LEU A 99 -10.74 -20.28 -3.94
CA LEU A 99 -9.57 -19.50 -4.33
C LEU A 99 -8.32 -20.37 -4.29
N ASP A 100 -7.31 -20.03 -5.09
CA ASP A 100 -6.00 -20.63 -4.92
C ASP A 100 -5.35 -20.26 -3.57
N LYS A 101 -4.24 -20.92 -3.23
CA LYS A 101 -3.59 -20.75 -1.93
C LYS A 101 -3.06 -19.34 -1.67
N ASN A 102 -2.59 -18.64 -2.70
CA ASN A 102 -2.06 -17.28 -2.54
C ASN A 102 -3.22 -16.30 -2.32
N ARG A 103 -4.25 -16.39 -3.15
CA ARG A 103 -5.46 -15.55 -3.03
C ARG A 103 -6.23 -15.82 -1.75
N GLN A 104 -6.17 -17.02 -1.20
CA GLN A 104 -6.71 -17.32 0.13
C GLN A 104 -6.01 -16.55 1.26
N ILE A 105 -4.71 -16.25 1.10
CA ILE A 105 -3.96 -15.41 2.03
C ILE A 105 -4.34 -13.96 1.81
N ASP A 106 -4.30 -13.50 0.56
CA ASP A 106 -4.63 -12.11 0.20
C ASP A 106 -6.04 -11.74 0.64
N TYR A 107 -7.02 -12.62 0.44
CA TYR A 107 -8.39 -12.51 0.96
C TYR A 107 -8.40 -12.24 2.47
N GLY A 108 -7.59 -12.99 3.23
CA GLY A 108 -7.49 -12.83 4.68
C GLY A 108 -6.88 -11.49 5.08
N ILE A 109 -5.85 -11.06 4.35
CA ILE A 109 -5.16 -9.78 4.58
C ILE A 109 -6.11 -8.61 4.31
N ILE A 110 -6.71 -8.56 3.12
CA ILE A 110 -7.58 -7.44 2.73
C ILE A 110 -8.83 -7.38 3.62
N LYS A 111 -9.46 -8.51 3.92
CA LYS A 111 -10.61 -8.56 4.84
C LYS A 111 -10.23 -8.05 6.23
N GLY A 112 -9.07 -8.45 6.74
CA GLY A 112 -8.54 -7.97 8.02
C GLY A 112 -8.29 -6.47 8.02
N ALA A 113 -7.61 -5.95 6.99
CA ALA A 113 -7.31 -4.53 6.84
C ALA A 113 -8.58 -3.67 6.79
N ILE A 114 -9.56 -4.07 5.97
CA ILE A 114 -10.87 -3.39 5.85
C ILE A 114 -11.59 -3.38 7.19
N THR A 115 -11.58 -4.49 7.93
CA THR A 115 -12.27 -4.60 9.22
C THR A 115 -11.66 -3.65 10.25
N ILE A 116 -10.32 -3.55 10.29
CA ILE A 116 -9.62 -2.61 11.18
C ILE A 116 -9.97 -1.18 10.81
N GLU A 117 -9.89 -0.83 9.53
CA GLU A 117 -10.18 0.53 9.07
C GLU A 117 -11.63 0.93 9.34
N LEU A 118 -12.60 0.04 9.10
CA LEU A 118 -14.01 0.30 9.44
C LEU A 118 -14.18 0.59 10.93
N HIS A 119 -13.58 -0.24 11.80
CA HIS A 119 -13.65 -0.03 13.24
C HIS A 119 -13.03 1.32 13.65
N ASP A 120 -11.90 1.70 13.05
CA ASP A 120 -11.26 2.99 13.32
C ASP A 120 -12.11 4.19 12.87
N LEU A 121 -12.75 4.09 11.70
CA LEU A 121 -13.64 5.13 11.16
C LEU A 121 -14.93 5.25 11.97
N GLU A 122 -15.50 4.14 12.45
CA GLU A 122 -16.79 4.12 13.17
C GLU A 122 -16.66 4.45 14.65
N GLU A 123 -15.61 3.95 15.34
CA GLU A 123 -15.53 4.01 16.79
C GLU A 123 -14.52 5.03 17.32
N ASN A 124 -13.37 5.16 16.67
CA ASN A 124 -12.26 5.93 17.22
C ASN A 124 -12.26 7.40 16.78
N ASP A 125 -12.73 7.67 15.56
CA ASP A 125 -12.69 8.96 14.86
C ASP A 125 -11.45 9.79 15.23
N TRP A 126 -10.31 9.31 14.73
CA TRP A 126 -8.99 9.86 15.03
C TRP A 126 -8.82 11.34 14.63
N ARG A 127 -9.70 11.87 13.77
CA ARG A 127 -9.70 13.27 13.31
C ARG A 127 -9.79 14.29 14.45
N TYR A 128 -10.49 13.94 15.52
CA TYR A 128 -10.65 14.81 16.69
C TYR A 128 -9.58 14.61 17.78
N ARG A 129 -8.71 13.60 17.62
CA ARG A 129 -7.82 13.10 18.68
C ARG A 129 -6.35 13.15 18.32
N ASN A 130 -6.03 12.85 17.06
CA ASN A 130 -4.67 12.64 16.58
C ASN A 130 -4.20 13.79 15.68
N PRO A 131 -3.47 14.78 16.23
CA PRO A 131 -2.92 15.87 15.43
C PRO A 131 -1.78 15.42 14.49
N LEU A 132 -1.21 14.23 14.66
CA LEU A 132 -0.13 13.73 13.80
C LEU A 132 -0.59 13.46 12.37
N GLU A 133 -1.82 12.99 12.18
CA GLU A 133 -2.41 12.73 10.86
C GLU A 133 -2.44 13.98 9.98
N TYR A 134 -2.49 15.17 10.60
CA TYR A 134 -2.57 16.44 9.90
C TYR A 134 -1.22 17.06 9.54
N VAL A 135 -0.09 16.40 9.84
CA VAL A 135 1.24 16.97 9.59
C VAL A 135 1.73 16.52 8.22
N PRO A 136 1.66 17.36 7.16
CA PRO A 136 1.84 16.94 5.76
C PRO A 136 3.31 16.86 5.34
N VAL A 137 4.23 16.64 6.29
CA VAL A 137 5.67 16.57 6.01
C VAL A 137 5.98 15.31 5.20
N ASN A 138 5.40 14.17 5.59
CA ASN A 138 5.60 12.90 4.88
C ASN A 138 5.05 12.97 3.45
N ALA A 139 3.88 13.61 3.26
CA ALA A 139 3.28 13.78 1.94
C ALA A 139 4.21 14.50 0.95
N ILE A 140 5.07 15.41 1.41
CA ILE A 140 6.08 16.02 0.51
C ILE A 140 7.33 15.15 0.41
N TYR A 141 7.79 14.60 1.53
CA TYR A 141 9.00 13.80 1.60
C TYR A 141 8.95 12.56 0.69
N GLN A 142 7.84 11.83 0.67
CA GLN A 142 7.67 10.62 -0.14
C GLN A 142 7.86 10.88 -1.64
N LEU A 143 7.49 12.07 -2.14
CA LEU A 143 7.66 12.44 -3.54
C LEU A 143 9.14 12.59 -3.93
N LEU A 144 10.03 12.86 -2.96
CA LEU A 144 11.47 12.91 -3.19
C LEU A 144 12.11 11.52 -3.24
N ILE A 145 11.54 10.54 -2.51
CA ILE A 145 12.03 9.16 -2.50
C ILE A 145 11.56 8.40 -3.73
N HIS A 146 10.30 8.58 -4.08
CA HIS A 146 9.63 7.92 -5.20
C HIS A 146 9.27 8.98 -6.26
N PRO A 147 10.24 9.45 -7.07
CA PRO A 147 9.99 10.48 -8.06
C PRO A 147 9.20 9.91 -9.25
N GLY A 148 7.90 10.18 -9.29
CA GLY A 148 7.07 9.95 -10.47
C GLY A 148 7.38 10.95 -11.61
N ASN A 149 6.78 10.71 -12.78
CA ASN A 149 7.03 11.53 -13.99
C ASN A 149 6.73 13.03 -13.80
N ASN A 150 5.76 13.36 -12.94
CA ASN A 150 5.25 14.72 -12.71
C ASN A 150 5.57 15.27 -11.31
N ILE A 151 6.69 14.84 -10.70
CA ILE A 151 7.09 15.23 -9.34
C ILE A 151 6.99 16.73 -9.04
N HIS A 152 7.43 17.61 -9.95
CA HIS A 152 7.38 19.06 -9.74
C HIS A 152 5.96 19.59 -9.60
N GLN A 153 5.05 19.08 -10.43
CA GLN A 153 3.64 19.44 -10.38
C GLN A 153 3.00 18.92 -9.10
N ALA A 154 3.27 17.66 -8.74
CA ALA A 154 2.76 17.04 -7.52
C ALA A 154 3.22 17.80 -6.27
N ILE A 155 4.52 18.11 -6.15
CA ILE A 155 5.06 18.91 -5.03
C ILE A 155 4.42 20.29 -5.01
N LYS A 156 4.33 20.97 -6.16
CA LYS A 156 3.71 22.30 -6.25
C LYS A 156 2.26 22.27 -5.75
N HIS A 157 1.43 21.37 -6.28
CA HIS A 157 0.02 21.26 -5.88
C HIS A 157 -0.12 20.93 -4.40
N ARG A 158 0.63 19.97 -3.85
CA ARG A 158 0.59 19.67 -2.42
C ARG A 158 0.98 20.89 -1.57
N LEU A 159 2.03 21.62 -1.95
CA LEU A 159 2.43 22.84 -1.26
C LEU A 159 1.36 23.95 -1.31
N GLU A 160 0.61 24.04 -2.42
CA GLU A 160 -0.51 24.98 -2.57
C GLU A 160 -1.72 24.60 -1.70
N LEU A 161 -1.96 23.30 -1.48
CA LEU A 161 -3.06 22.78 -0.66
C LEU A 161 -2.81 22.88 0.86
N ILE A 162 -1.56 22.71 1.29
CA ILE A 162 -1.17 22.63 2.71
C ILE A 162 -1.73 23.77 3.59
N PRO A 163 -1.68 25.06 3.19
CA PRO A 163 -2.15 26.15 4.05
C PRO A 163 -3.64 26.05 4.40
N GLU A 164 -4.49 25.75 3.42
CA GLU A 164 -5.94 25.57 3.62
C GLU A 164 -6.21 24.29 4.41
N TYR A 165 -5.53 23.21 4.05
CA TYR A 165 -5.59 21.92 4.73
C TYR A 165 -5.33 22.05 6.24
N LEU A 166 -4.23 22.71 6.62
CA LEU A 166 -3.86 22.92 8.03
C LEU A 166 -4.85 23.84 8.75
N ARG A 167 -5.49 24.79 8.04
CA ARG A 167 -6.49 25.66 8.66
C ARG A 167 -7.73 24.88 9.03
N GLY A 168 -8.26 24.03 8.14
CA GLY A 168 -9.42 23.21 8.46
C GLY A 168 -9.08 22.12 9.48
N ALA A 169 -7.88 21.51 9.43
CA ALA A 169 -7.39 20.60 10.47
C ALA A 169 -7.38 21.24 11.86
N LYS A 170 -6.92 22.50 11.95
CA LYS A 170 -6.99 23.28 13.20
C LYS A 170 -8.43 23.45 13.68
N VAL A 171 -9.37 23.77 12.79
CA VAL A 171 -10.80 23.90 13.15
C VAL A 171 -11.34 22.57 13.66
N MET A 172 -11.03 21.46 12.98
CA MET A 172 -11.44 20.11 13.37
C MET A 172 -10.96 19.76 14.79
N LEU A 173 -9.65 19.88 15.05
CA LEU A 173 -9.07 19.60 16.36
C LEU A 173 -9.57 20.56 17.45
N SER A 174 -9.85 21.82 17.11
CA SER A 174 -10.35 22.82 18.06
C SER A 174 -11.83 22.65 18.40
N SER A 175 -12.57 21.80 17.67
CA SER A 175 -13.98 21.52 17.99
C SER A 175 -14.15 20.71 19.28
N HIS A 176 -13.17 19.85 19.59
CA HIS A 176 -13.15 18.99 20.78
C HIS A 176 -11.73 18.94 21.38
N PRO A 177 -11.19 20.08 21.84
CA PRO A 177 -9.79 20.17 22.29
C PRO A 177 -9.49 19.23 23.45
N GLU A 178 -10.47 18.89 24.28
CA GLU A 178 -10.36 17.94 25.38
C GLU A 178 -10.12 16.49 24.93
N ARG A 179 -10.43 16.16 23.67
CA ARG A 179 -10.18 14.83 23.09
C ARG A 179 -8.79 14.68 22.50
N VAL A 180 -8.07 15.78 22.28
CA VAL A 180 -6.74 15.77 21.66
C VAL A 180 -5.72 15.22 22.64
N VAL A 181 -4.95 14.23 22.21
CA VAL A 181 -3.90 13.61 23.03
C VAL A 181 -2.71 14.58 23.17
N PRO A 182 -2.35 15.04 24.38
CA PRO A 182 -1.32 16.06 24.57
C PRO A 182 0.06 15.66 24.05
N GLU A 183 0.46 14.40 24.25
CA GLU A 183 1.76 13.87 23.81
C GLU A 183 1.85 13.85 22.28
N TRP A 184 0.76 13.51 21.61
CA TRP A 184 0.69 13.55 20.14
C TRP A 184 0.69 14.98 19.63
N ALA A 185 0.04 15.91 20.32
CA ALA A 185 0.10 17.34 19.97
C ALA A 185 1.50 17.92 20.11
N ALA A 186 2.23 17.57 21.17
CA ALA A 186 3.62 17.95 21.36
C ALA A 186 4.50 17.40 20.22
N THR A 187 4.33 16.12 19.90
CA THR A 187 5.06 15.46 18.80
C THR A 187 4.74 16.10 17.45
N ALA A 188 3.46 16.36 17.16
CA ALA A 188 3.03 17.01 15.92
C ALA A 188 3.62 18.42 15.77
N LYS A 189 3.72 19.18 16.87
CA LYS A 189 4.37 20.49 16.90
C LYS A 189 5.86 20.39 16.57
N ASP A 190 6.56 19.41 17.13
CA ASP A 190 7.98 19.21 16.88
C ASP A 190 8.24 18.81 15.42
N ILE A 191 7.45 17.86 14.89
CA ILE A 191 7.51 17.45 13.48
C ILE A 191 7.20 18.63 12.56
N ALA A 192 6.15 19.41 12.83
CA ALA A 192 5.79 20.57 12.01
C ALA A 192 6.89 21.65 12.03
N SER A 193 7.52 21.87 13.19
CA SER A 193 8.61 22.82 13.34
C SER A 193 9.84 22.41 12.51
N ALA A 194 10.27 21.16 12.63
CA ALA A 194 11.36 20.61 11.83
C ALA A 194 11.00 20.57 10.33
N GLY A 195 9.77 20.15 10.02
CA GLY A 195 9.22 20.10 8.67
C GLY A 195 9.23 21.44 7.95
N SER A 196 8.97 22.54 8.65
CA SER A 196 9.06 23.88 8.06
C SER A 196 10.47 24.20 7.52
N GLY A 197 11.51 23.71 8.20
CA GLY A 197 12.90 23.80 7.73
C GLY A 197 13.13 22.98 6.48
N PHE A 198 12.64 21.73 6.47
CA PHE A 198 12.68 20.85 5.30
C PHE A 198 12.00 21.48 4.08
N ILE A 199 10.76 21.97 4.22
CA ILE A 199 10.00 22.59 3.13
C ILE A 199 10.73 23.82 2.56
N ARG A 200 11.29 24.69 3.43
CA ARG A 200 12.11 25.82 2.96
C ARG A 200 13.38 25.37 2.22
N GLY A 201 13.93 24.22 2.59
CA GLY A 201 15.09 23.61 1.96
C GLY A 201 14.82 23.05 0.57
N LEU A 202 13.56 22.76 0.21
CA LEU A 202 13.18 22.16 -1.08
C LEU A 202 13.66 22.98 -2.29
N ALA A 203 13.67 24.31 -2.17
CA ALA A 203 14.14 25.19 -3.24
C ALA A 203 15.61 24.95 -3.63
N ARG A 204 16.40 24.30 -2.76
CA ARG A 204 17.81 23.96 -3.00
C ARG A 204 17.99 22.48 -3.34
N HIS A 205 16.92 21.70 -3.37
CA HIS A 205 17.00 20.26 -3.59
C HIS A 205 17.31 19.95 -5.07
N PRO A 206 18.27 19.06 -5.38
CA PRO A 206 18.69 18.78 -6.75
C PRO A 206 17.54 18.36 -7.68
N LEU A 207 16.59 17.55 -7.17
CA LEU A 207 15.42 17.13 -7.93
C LEU A 207 14.50 18.31 -8.31
N ILE A 208 14.48 19.38 -7.52
CA ILE A 208 13.68 20.57 -7.82
C ILE A 208 14.43 21.46 -8.82
N LEU A 209 15.75 21.57 -8.68
CA LEU A 209 16.60 22.39 -9.55
C LEU A 209 16.76 21.83 -10.97
N ALA A 210 16.66 20.50 -11.15
CA ALA A 210 16.94 19.84 -12.44
C ALA A 210 15.97 20.17 -13.59
N LYS A 211 14.91 20.97 -13.36
CA LYS A 211 13.89 21.32 -14.37
C LYS A 211 13.45 22.80 -14.36
N PHE A 212 14.24 23.68 -13.74
CA PHE A 212 14.12 25.14 -13.91
C PHE A 212 15.28 25.69 -14.72
#